data_AF-A0A4U9IIK7-F1
#
_entry.id   AF-A0A4U9IIK7-F1
#
_cell.length_a   1.000
_cell.length_b   1.000
_cell.length_c   1.000
_cell.angle_alpha   90.00
_cell.angle_beta   90.00
_cell.angle_gamma   90.00
#
_symmetry.space_group_name_H-M   'P 1'
#
loop_
_entity.id
_entity.type
_entity.pdbx_description
1 polymer ?
#
loop_
_entity_poly.entity_id
_entity_poly.type
_entity_poly.pdbx_seq_one_letter_code
_entity_poly.pdbx_strand_id
1 'polypeptide(L)'
;MGDQIEIITQKQPNPSRDWLNPNLGYVTTSRGRSKIHAWFRKQDRDKNILAGRQILDDELEHLGIHLKEAEKQLLPRYNFNELDELLAAIGGGDIRLNQMVNFLQAQFNKPSAAEQDAAALKQLQQKSYTPQHRSKEKDNGRVVVEGVGNLMHHIARCCQPIPGDEIVGFITQGRGISIHRADCDQLDDLQSHAPERIVDAVWGESYSAGYSLVVRVSANDRSGLLRDITTILANEKVNVLGVASRSDTRQQLATIDMTIEIYNLQVLGRVLGKLNQVPDVIDARRLHGG
;
A
#
# COMPACT_ATOMS: atom_id res chain seq x y z
N MET A 1 -31.38 10.09 32.38
CA MET A 1 -31.68 11.47 32.81
C MET A 1 -31.84 12.30 31.55
N GLY A 2 -32.83 13.19 31.51
CA GLY A 2 -33.07 14.09 30.39
C GLY A 2 -33.35 15.47 30.93
N ASP A 3 -32.56 16.44 30.49
CA ASP A 3 -32.71 17.82 30.90
C ASP A 3 -33.68 18.52 29.93
N GLN A 4 -34.47 19.46 30.45
CA GLN A 4 -35.29 20.33 29.64
C GLN A 4 -34.40 21.43 29.02
N ILE A 5 -34.39 21.50 27.69
CA ILE A 5 -33.58 22.47 26.95
C ILE A 5 -34.50 23.47 26.25
N GLU A 6 -34.21 24.75 26.41
CA GLU A 6 -34.86 25.85 25.70
C GLU A 6 -33.87 26.47 24.69
N ILE A 7 -34.32 26.70 23.46
CA ILE A 7 -33.48 27.24 22.37
C ILE A 7 -34.03 28.60 21.93
N ILE A 8 -33.22 29.65 22.11
CA ILE A 8 -33.54 31.00 21.62
C ILE A 8 -33.12 31.10 20.15
N THR A 9 -34.07 31.43 19.27
CA THR A 9 -33.85 31.49 17.81
C THR A 9 -33.93 32.92 17.27
N GLN A 10 -33.18 33.20 16.20
CA GLN A 10 -33.22 34.47 15.46
C GLN A 10 -33.85 34.29 14.07
N LYS A 11 -34.39 35.39 13.49
CA LYS A 11 -35.07 35.35 12.18
C LYS A 11 -34.12 35.10 11.00
N GLN A 12 -32.88 35.59 11.06
CA GLN A 12 -31.89 35.39 10.01
C GLN A 12 -30.83 34.37 10.46
N PRO A 13 -30.54 33.34 9.66
CA PRO A 13 -29.52 32.35 10.02
C PRO A 13 -28.12 32.97 9.92
N ASN A 14 -27.38 32.99 11.03
CA ASN A 14 -26.00 33.45 11.10
C ASN A 14 -25.12 32.48 11.91
N PRO A 15 -24.87 31.24 11.42
CA PRO A 15 -23.95 30.32 12.06
C PRO A 15 -22.51 30.86 11.98
N SER A 16 -21.70 30.62 13.02
CA SER A 16 -20.27 30.95 13.02
C SER A 16 -19.44 29.78 12.47
N ARG A 17 -18.33 30.10 11.78
CA ARG A 17 -17.36 29.09 11.31
C ARG A 17 -16.66 28.40 12.47
N ASP A 18 -16.59 29.04 13.63
CA ASP A 18 -16.00 28.50 14.85
C ASP A 18 -16.71 27.24 15.35
N TRP A 19 -17.98 27.04 14.98
CA TRP A 19 -18.73 25.82 15.31
C TRP A 19 -18.15 24.56 14.65
N LEU A 20 -17.33 24.72 13.60
CA LEU A 20 -16.65 23.61 12.93
C LEU A 20 -15.32 23.23 13.58
N ASN A 21 -14.75 24.07 14.43
CA ASN A 21 -13.46 23.80 15.08
C ASN A 21 -13.64 22.73 16.18
N PRO A 22 -13.04 21.53 16.02
CA PRO A 22 -13.19 20.46 17.01
C PRO A 22 -12.64 20.82 18.40
N ASN A 23 -11.68 21.75 18.46
CA ASN A 23 -11.00 22.13 19.70
C ASN A 23 -11.84 23.07 20.59
N LEU A 24 -12.88 23.71 20.04
CA LEU A 24 -13.72 24.66 20.77
C LEU A 24 -14.95 23.99 21.43
N GLY A 25 -15.19 22.71 21.16
CA GLY A 25 -16.22 21.92 21.86
C GLY A 25 -17.69 22.27 21.54
N TYR A 26 -17.97 23.22 20.64
CA TYR A 26 -19.34 23.65 20.33
C TYR A 26 -20.21 22.57 19.67
N VAL A 27 -19.65 21.79 18.74
CA VAL A 27 -20.41 20.76 18.00
C VAL A 27 -19.63 19.44 17.99
N THR A 28 -20.06 18.50 18.82
CA THR A 28 -19.42 17.20 18.97
C THR A 28 -19.88 16.21 17.89
N THR A 29 -21.19 16.22 17.58
CA THR A 29 -21.79 15.25 16.65
C THR A 29 -21.33 15.47 15.21
N SER A 30 -21.01 14.37 14.51
CA SER A 30 -20.67 14.40 13.08
C SER A 30 -21.83 14.98 12.25
N ARG A 31 -23.08 14.57 12.56
CA ARG A 31 -24.29 15.05 11.88
C ARG A 31 -24.47 16.58 11.96
N GLY A 32 -24.20 17.18 13.12
CA GLY A 32 -24.28 18.63 13.31
C GLY A 32 -23.24 19.37 12.47
N ARG A 33 -21.98 18.92 12.53
CA ARG A 33 -20.88 19.49 11.73
C ARG A 33 -21.15 19.41 10.23
N SER A 34 -21.64 18.27 9.73
CA SER A 34 -21.99 18.11 8.31
C SER A 34 -23.08 19.09 7.85
N LYS A 35 -24.09 19.38 8.69
CA LYS A 35 -25.13 20.38 8.37
C LYS A 35 -24.59 21.81 8.32
N ILE A 36 -23.69 22.16 9.24
CA ILE A 36 -23.04 23.49 9.27
C ILE A 36 -22.16 23.67 8.03
N HIS A 37 -21.35 22.65 7.68
CA HIS A 37 -20.58 22.65 6.43
C HIS A 37 -21.49 22.79 5.20
N ALA A 38 -22.65 22.12 5.17
CA ALA A 38 -23.60 22.25 4.06
C ALA A 38 -24.20 23.66 3.95
N TRP A 39 -24.44 24.33 5.08
CA TRP A 39 -24.96 25.70 5.10
C TRP A 39 -23.96 26.70 4.51
N PHE A 40 -22.69 26.66 4.95
CA PHE A 40 -21.65 27.55 4.41
C PHE A 40 -21.37 27.28 2.92
N ARG A 41 -21.38 26.00 2.50
CA ARG A 41 -21.26 25.65 1.07
C ARG A 41 -22.37 26.23 0.21
N LYS A 42 -23.61 26.26 0.71
CA LYS A 42 -24.75 26.88 0.01
C LYS A 42 -24.61 28.39 -0.09
N GLN A 43 -24.10 29.03 0.96
CA GLN A 43 -23.87 30.48 0.96
C GLN A 43 -22.76 30.89 -0.02
N ASP A 44 -21.68 30.11 -0.10
CA ASP A 44 -20.56 30.37 -0.99
C ASP A 44 -20.73 29.72 -2.38
N ARG A 45 -21.97 29.35 -2.79
CA ARG A 45 -22.22 28.61 -4.04
C ARG A 45 -21.62 29.31 -5.26
N ASP A 46 -21.82 30.62 -5.41
CA ASP A 46 -21.31 31.37 -6.57
C ASP A 46 -19.77 31.39 -6.61
N LYS A 47 -19.13 31.50 -5.45
CA LYS A 47 -17.66 31.42 -5.35
C LYS A 47 -17.16 30.01 -5.66
N ASN A 48 -17.90 28.98 -5.21
CA ASN A 48 -17.57 27.58 -5.47
C ASN A 48 -17.72 27.24 -6.95
N ILE A 49 -18.70 27.82 -7.65
CA ILE A 49 -18.85 27.65 -9.11
C ILE A 49 -17.62 28.22 -9.84
N LEU A 50 -17.20 29.44 -9.49
CA LEU A 50 -16.03 30.07 -10.09
C LEU A 50 -14.74 29.28 -9.83
N ALA A 51 -14.51 28.88 -8.57
CA ALA A 51 -13.35 28.06 -8.20
C ALA A 51 -13.39 26.68 -8.87
N GLY A 52 -14.56 26.03 -8.90
CA GLY A 52 -14.73 24.73 -9.54
C GLY A 52 -14.51 24.77 -11.05
N ARG A 53 -14.88 25.88 -11.71
CA ARG A 53 -14.61 26.11 -13.14
C ARG A 53 -13.11 26.19 -13.40
N GLN A 54 -12.39 27.00 -12.64
CA GLN A 54 -10.95 27.12 -12.81
C GLN A 54 -10.24 25.77 -12.60
N ILE A 55 -10.60 25.07 -11.52
CA ILE A 55 -10.05 23.74 -11.21
C ILE A 55 -10.34 22.74 -12.34
N LEU A 56 -11.58 22.72 -12.86
CA LEU A 56 -11.94 21.79 -13.91
C LEU A 56 -11.23 22.14 -15.24
N ASP A 57 -11.17 23.42 -15.59
CA ASP A 57 -10.52 23.88 -16.82
C ASP A 57 -9.01 23.54 -16.81
N ASP A 58 -8.31 23.77 -15.69
CA ASP A 58 -6.88 23.44 -15.52
C ASP A 58 -6.61 21.94 -15.72
N GLU A 59 -7.45 21.08 -15.12
CA GLU A 59 -7.31 19.61 -15.24
C GLU A 59 -7.67 19.11 -16.64
N LEU A 60 -8.67 19.72 -17.28
CA LEU A 60 -9.06 19.37 -18.65
C LEU A 60 -7.99 19.76 -19.67
N GLU A 61 -7.33 20.90 -19.47
CA GLU A 61 -6.18 21.31 -20.28
C GLU A 61 -5.03 20.32 -20.13
N HIS A 62 -4.74 19.86 -18.90
CA HIS A 62 -3.71 18.85 -18.65
C HIS A 62 -4.01 17.50 -19.32
N LEU A 63 -5.28 17.13 -19.43
CA LEU A 63 -5.74 15.89 -20.05
C LEU A 63 -5.98 15.99 -21.56
N GLY A 64 -5.97 17.20 -22.12
CA GLY A 64 -6.31 17.45 -23.52
C GLY A 64 -7.79 17.16 -23.87
N ILE A 65 -8.69 17.25 -22.90
CA ILE A 65 -10.12 16.93 -23.08
C ILE A 65 -10.94 18.22 -23.16
N HIS A 66 -11.87 18.30 -24.11
CA HIS A 66 -12.77 19.45 -24.21
C HIS A 66 -13.88 19.42 -23.14
N LEU A 67 -14.20 20.59 -22.57
CA LEU A 67 -15.22 20.76 -21.52
C LEU A 67 -16.57 20.10 -21.85
N LYS A 68 -17.07 20.23 -23.08
CA LYS A 68 -18.35 19.63 -23.51
C LYS A 68 -18.32 18.10 -23.52
N GLU A 69 -17.14 17.51 -23.71
CA GLU A 69 -16.96 16.06 -23.72
C GLU A 69 -16.94 15.53 -22.27
N ALA A 70 -16.21 16.23 -21.40
CA ALA A 70 -16.13 15.93 -19.97
C ALA A 70 -17.50 16.07 -19.27
N GLU A 71 -18.24 17.14 -19.57
CA GLU A 71 -19.58 17.40 -19.03
C GLU A 71 -20.54 16.21 -19.26
N LYS A 72 -20.56 15.67 -20.49
CA LYS A 72 -21.41 14.52 -20.85
C LYS A 72 -21.12 13.26 -20.04
N GLN A 73 -19.89 13.09 -19.57
CA GLN A 73 -19.48 11.93 -18.77
C GLN A 73 -19.64 12.18 -17.26
N LEU A 74 -19.39 13.41 -16.82
CA LEU A 74 -19.41 13.77 -15.41
C LEU A 74 -20.82 13.97 -14.85
N LEU A 75 -21.74 14.58 -15.61
CA LEU A 75 -23.11 14.81 -15.16
C LEU A 75 -23.84 13.50 -14.81
N PRO A 76 -23.84 12.45 -15.68
CA PRO A 76 -24.47 11.18 -15.34
C PRO A 76 -23.76 10.42 -14.21
N ARG A 77 -22.43 10.57 -14.09
CA ARG A 77 -21.64 9.84 -13.09
C ARG A 77 -21.93 10.27 -11.66
N TYR A 78 -22.20 11.56 -11.46
CA TYR A 78 -22.46 12.15 -10.15
C TYR A 78 -23.94 12.51 -9.95
N ASN A 79 -24.82 12.16 -10.89
CA ASN A 79 -26.25 12.45 -10.87
C ASN A 79 -26.57 13.95 -10.78
N PHE A 80 -25.81 14.78 -11.49
CA PHE A 80 -26.12 16.21 -11.63
C PHE A 80 -26.86 16.49 -12.93
N ASN A 81 -27.77 17.45 -12.90
CA ASN A 81 -28.56 17.83 -14.09
C ASN A 81 -27.97 19.05 -14.80
N GLU A 82 -27.24 19.90 -14.07
CA GLU A 82 -26.67 21.14 -14.58
C GLU A 82 -25.16 21.22 -14.31
N LEU A 83 -24.43 21.86 -15.23
CA LEU A 83 -22.99 22.08 -15.10
C LEU A 83 -22.64 22.89 -13.85
N ASP A 84 -23.45 23.90 -13.50
CA ASP A 84 -23.20 24.74 -12.33
C ASP A 84 -23.28 23.95 -11.01
N GLU A 85 -24.09 22.89 -10.95
CA GLU A 85 -24.13 21.99 -9.78
C GLU A 85 -22.84 21.18 -9.66
N LEU A 86 -22.32 20.68 -10.79
CA LEU A 86 -21.04 19.99 -10.85
C LEU A 86 -19.90 20.93 -10.44
N LEU A 87 -19.85 22.13 -10.99
CA LEU A 87 -18.82 23.13 -10.67
C LEU A 87 -18.87 23.55 -9.20
N ALA A 88 -20.07 23.80 -8.66
CA ALA A 88 -20.25 24.08 -7.24
C ALA A 88 -19.77 22.92 -6.35
N ALA A 89 -19.99 21.66 -6.77
CA ALA A 89 -19.55 20.48 -6.05
C ALA A 89 -18.02 20.28 -6.11
N ILE A 90 -17.38 20.62 -7.23
CA ILE A 90 -15.92 20.60 -7.38
C ILE A 90 -15.30 21.69 -6.50
N GLY A 91 -15.74 22.94 -6.63
CA GLY A 91 -15.19 24.05 -5.84
C GLY A 91 -15.51 23.95 -4.35
N GLY A 92 -16.64 23.32 -3.99
CA GLY A 92 -17.01 23.01 -2.61
C GLY A 92 -16.31 21.79 -2.00
N GLY A 93 -15.54 21.02 -2.80
CA GLY A 93 -14.80 19.84 -2.37
C GLY A 93 -15.65 18.58 -2.13
N ASP A 94 -16.90 18.55 -2.59
CA ASP A 94 -17.77 17.37 -2.55
C ASP A 94 -17.28 16.28 -3.53
N ILE A 95 -16.67 16.70 -4.64
CA ILE A 95 -16.01 15.82 -5.61
C ILE A 95 -14.51 15.87 -5.37
N ARG A 96 -13.90 14.70 -5.14
CA ARG A 96 -12.45 14.58 -5.06
C ARG A 96 -11.84 14.66 -6.46
N LEU A 97 -11.03 15.69 -6.69
CA LEU A 97 -10.29 15.93 -7.93
C LEU A 97 -9.65 14.67 -8.53
N ASN A 98 -8.85 13.94 -7.74
CA ASN A 98 -8.16 12.73 -8.21
C ASN A 98 -9.12 11.64 -8.72
N GLN A 99 -10.29 11.48 -8.10
CA GLN A 99 -11.28 10.50 -8.57
C GLN A 99 -11.91 10.93 -9.89
N MET A 100 -12.17 12.23 -10.05
CA MET A 100 -12.70 12.81 -11.28
C MET A 100 -11.71 12.66 -12.44
N VAL A 101 -10.44 13.02 -12.21
CA VAL A 101 -9.36 12.92 -13.22
C VAL A 101 -9.15 11.47 -13.67
N ASN A 102 -9.05 10.52 -12.74
CA ASN A 102 -8.91 9.10 -13.07
C ASN A 102 -10.10 8.56 -13.88
N PHE A 103 -11.31 9.02 -13.58
CA PHE A 103 -12.51 8.64 -14.32
C PHE A 103 -12.51 9.19 -15.74
N LEU A 104 -12.15 10.46 -15.92
CA LEU A 104 -12.04 11.08 -17.25
C LEU A 104 -10.95 10.41 -18.08
N GLN A 105 -9.80 10.13 -17.47
CA GLN A 105 -8.73 9.36 -18.12
C GLN A 105 -9.22 7.97 -18.56
N ALA A 106 -9.95 7.23 -17.73
CA ALA A 106 -10.44 5.91 -18.09
C ALA A 106 -11.47 5.92 -19.24
N GLN A 107 -12.24 7.00 -19.40
CA GLN A 107 -13.24 7.13 -20.46
C GLN A 107 -12.65 7.60 -21.79
N PHE A 108 -11.74 8.58 -21.75
CA PHE A 108 -11.23 9.26 -22.94
C PHE A 108 -9.86 8.74 -23.40
N ASN A 109 -9.00 8.36 -22.47
CA ASN A 109 -7.83 7.54 -22.76
C ASN A 109 -8.23 6.08 -22.53
N LYS A 110 -8.79 5.43 -23.56
CA LYS A 110 -8.60 3.98 -23.70
C LYS A 110 -7.19 3.81 -24.23
N PRO A 111 -6.18 3.57 -23.38
CA PRO A 111 -4.86 3.29 -23.92
C PRO A 111 -5.00 1.97 -24.64
N SER A 112 -4.37 1.82 -25.80
CA SER A 112 -4.28 0.49 -26.39
C SER A 112 -3.68 -0.47 -25.35
N ALA A 113 -4.00 -1.76 -25.39
CA ALA A 113 -3.43 -2.73 -24.46
C ALA A 113 -1.89 -2.65 -24.38
N ALA A 114 -1.25 -2.17 -25.46
CA ALA A 114 0.19 -1.90 -25.53
C ALA A 114 0.66 -0.67 -24.73
N GLU A 115 -0.16 0.38 -24.59
CA GLU A 115 0.17 1.57 -23.80
C GLU A 115 -0.12 1.38 -22.31
N GLN A 116 -1.11 0.55 -21.96
CA GLN A 116 -1.32 0.11 -20.58
C GLN A 116 -0.15 -0.77 -20.11
N ASP A 117 0.31 -1.69 -20.96
CA ASP A 117 1.53 -2.46 -20.69
C ASP A 117 2.76 -1.56 -20.61
N ALA A 118 2.93 -0.57 -21.51
CA ALA A 118 4.07 0.34 -21.48
C ALA A 118 4.04 1.30 -20.27
N ALA A 119 2.87 1.76 -19.83
CA ALA A 119 2.71 2.60 -18.64
C ALA A 119 2.87 1.79 -17.34
N ALA A 120 2.38 0.54 -17.30
CA ALA A 120 2.64 -0.40 -16.21
C ALA A 120 4.13 -0.76 -16.16
N LEU A 121 4.78 -1.02 -17.31
CA LEU A 121 6.23 -1.21 -17.42
C LEU A 121 7.01 0.04 -17.01
N LYS A 122 6.56 1.26 -17.35
CA LYS A 122 7.22 2.51 -16.92
C LYS A 122 7.01 2.80 -15.43
N GLN A 123 5.84 2.52 -14.85
CA GLN A 123 5.62 2.64 -13.40
C GLN A 123 6.37 1.57 -12.61
N LEU A 124 6.51 0.36 -13.16
CA LEU A 124 7.39 -0.69 -12.63
C LEU A 124 8.86 -0.30 -12.79
N GLN A 125 9.24 0.32 -13.92
CA GLN A 125 10.61 0.78 -14.19
C GLN A 125 11.03 2.02 -13.40
N GLN A 126 10.11 2.92 -13.05
CA GLN A 126 10.40 4.04 -12.15
C GLN A 126 10.45 3.62 -10.68
N LYS A 127 9.89 2.46 -10.33
CA LYS A 127 10.03 1.84 -8.99
C LYS A 127 11.17 0.82 -8.91
N SER A 128 11.66 0.30 -10.04
CA SER A 128 12.88 -0.48 -10.10
C SER A 128 14.07 0.47 -10.35
N TYR A 129 15.09 0.41 -9.51
CA TYR A 129 16.28 1.28 -9.57
C TYR A 129 16.09 2.73 -9.14
N THR A 130 15.65 2.90 -7.90
CA THR A 130 16.58 3.54 -6.95
C THR A 130 16.67 2.63 -5.72
N PRO A 131 17.86 2.15 -5.32
CA PRO A 131 18.04 1.79 -3.93
C PRO A 131 17.83 3.11 -3.20
N GLN A 132 16.62 3.33 -2.66
CA GLN A 132 16.46 4.36 -1.67
C GLN A 132 17.50 4.02 -0.61
N HIS A 133 18.56 4.83 -0.59
CA HIS A 133 19.33 5.14 0.58
C HIS A 133 18.33 5.58 1.65
N ARG A 134 17.64 4.61 2.26
CA ARG A 134 16.98 4.79 3.53
C ARG A 134 18.14 5.04 4.47
N SER A 135 18.22 6.30 4.88
CA SER A 135 19.14 6.85 5.83
C SER A 135 19.52 5.81 6.89
N LYS A 136 20.83 5.69 7.11
CA LYS A 136 21.52 4.88 8.15
C LYS A 136 21.09 5.19 9.60
N GLU A 137 19.99 5.89 9.83
CA GLU A 137 19.64 6.47 11.14
C GLU A 137 18.46 5.80 11.86
N LYS A 138 17.84 4.74 11.31
CA LYS A 138 16.75 4.01 11.99
C LYS A 138 16.89 2.47 11.96
N ASP A 139 18.11 1.95 12.01
CA ASP A 139 18.35 0.50 12.15
C ASP A 139 18.64 0.08 13.61
N ASN A 140 18.70 1.04 14.53
CA ASN A 140 19.11 0.91 15.93
C ASN A 140 18.16 0.11 16.84
N GLY A 141 17.22 -0.66 16.28
CA GLY A 141 16.26 -1.44 17.07
C GLY A 141 15.76 -2.71 16.40
N ARG A 142 16.39 -3.14 15.29
CA ARG A 142 15.90 -4.30 14.55
C ARG A 142 16.36 -5.63 15.13
N VAL A 143 17.56 -5.72 15.68
CA VAL A 143 18.09 -6.94 16.32
C VAL A 143 18.77 -6.56 17.63
N VAL A 144 18.43 -7.27 18.70
CA VAL A 144 19.04 -7.17 20.02
C VAL A 144 19.88 -8.43 20.20
N VAL A 145 21.16 -8.28 20.51
CA VAL A 145 22.10 -9.40 20.69
C VAL A 145 22.48 -9.46 22.16
N GLU A 146 22.29 -10.61 22.80
CA GLU A 146 22.56 -10.81 24.25
C GLU A 146 21.95 -9.72 25.17
N GLY A 147 20.78 -9.18 24.81
CA GLY A 147 20.14 -8.10 25.58
C GLY A 147 20.76 -6.71 25.43
N VAL A 148 21.82 -6.56 24.61
CA VAL A 148 22.46 -5.28 24.30
C VAL A 148 21.97 -4.79 22.93
N GLY A 149 21.28 -3.64 22.93
CA GLY A 149 20.92 -2.93 21.70
C GLY A 149 22.11 -2.16 21.10
N ASN A 150 22.01 -1.77 19.82
CA ASN A 150 22.99 -0.93 19.11
C ASN A 150 24.37 -1.54 18.79
N LEU A 151 24.52 -2.86 18.78
CA LEU A 151 25.71 -3.49 18.19
C LEU A 151 25.67 -3.40 16.67
N MET A 152 26.83 -3.26 16.02
CA MET A 152 26.94 -3.28 14.55
C MET A 152 26.55 -4.68 14.06
N HIS A 153 25.42 -4.79 13.37
CA HIS A 153 24.90 -6.05 12.85
C HIS A 153 24.38 -5.90 11.43
N HIS A 154 24.32 -7.00 10.68
CA HIS A 154 23.72 -7.06 9.36
C HIS A 154 23.03 -8.40 9.11
N ILE A 155 22.00 -8.43 8.26
CA ILE A 155 21.33 -9.67 7.85
C ILE A 155 22.22 -10.47 6.88
N ALA A 156 22.35 -11.78 7.10
CA ALA A 156 23.11 -12.68 6.23
C ALA A 156 22.40 -12.89 4.87
N ARG A 157 23.18 -12.98 3.79
CA ARG A 157 22.63 -13.16 2.44
C ARG A 157 22.18 -14.60 2.14
N CYS A 158 22.73 -15.58 2.85
CA CYS A 158 22.47 -17.02 2.64
C CYS A 158 21.14 -17.52 3.21
N CYS A 159 20.57 -16.85 4.20
CA CYS A 159 19.27 -17.26 4.77
C CYS A 159 18.26 -16.13 4.87
N GLN A 160 18.72 -14.87 4.76
CA GLN A 160 17.89 -13.65 4.77
C GLN A 160 16.77 -13.71 5.82
N PRO A 161 17.11 -13.91 7.11
CA PRO A 161 16.12 -14.05 8.17
C PRO A 161 15.21 -12.81 8.27
N ILE A 162 13.94 -13.03 8.58
CA ILE A 162 12.93 -11.99 8.80
C ILE A 162 12.33 -12.11 10.21
N PRO A 163 11.72 -11.03 10.74
CA PRO A 163 11.13 -11.08 12.07
C PRO A 163 10.19 -12.24 12.32
N GLY A 164 10.52 -12.98 13.37
CA GLY A 164 9.88 -14.19 13.86
C GLY A 164 10.42 -15.50 13.26
N ASP A 165 11.39 -15.45 12.34
CA ASP A 165 12.34 -16.55 12.21
C ASP A 165 13.19 -16.60 13.49
N GLU A 166 13.52 -17.79 13.99
CA GLU A 166 14.55 -17.92 15.04
C GLU A 166 15.90 -17.52 14.45
N ILE A 167 16.59 -16.59 15.11
CA ILE A 167 17.84 -16.02 14.61
C ILE A 167 19.00 -16.24 15.57
N VAL A 168 20.20 -16.31 14.99
CA VAL A 168 21.47 -16.46 15.69
C VAL A 168 22.47 -15.50 15.07
N GLY A 169 23.26 -14.83 15.91
CA GLY A 169 24.34 -13.97 15.46
C GLY A 169 25.67 -14.73 15.35
N PHE A 170 26.47 -14.37 14.35
CA PHE A 170 27.85 -14.82 14.22
C PHE A 170 28.79 -13.61 14.15
N ILE A 171 29.73 -13.51 15.08
CA ILE A 171 30.69 -12.41 15.14
C ILE A 171 31.65 -12.53 13.95
N THR A 172 31.62 -11.59 13.00
CA THR A 172 32.54 -11.55 11.85
C THR A 172 33.83 -10.80 12.16
N GLN A 173 34.90 -11.05 11.41
CA GLN A 173 36.12 -10.25 11.51
C GLN A 173 35.91 -8.90 10.80
N GLY A 174 35.67 -7.84 11.58
CA GLY A 174 35.67 -6.45 11.12
C GLY A 174 34.38 -5.93 10.48
N ARG A 175 33.32 -6.75 10.31
CA ARG A 175 32.01 -6.30 9.78
C ARG A 175 30.88 -6.34 10.81
N GLY A 176 31.21 -6.55 12.09
CA GLY A 176 30.23 -6.70 13.16
C GLY A 176 29.60 -8.10 13.19
N ILE A 177 28.33 -8.19 13.53
CA ILE A 177 27.61 -9.45 13.74
C ILE A 177 26.75 -9.77 12.50
N SER A 178 26.98 -10.93 11.89
CA SER A 178 26.14 -11.46 10.82
C SER A 178 24.94 -12.20 11.44
N ILE A 179 23.72 -11.81 11.08
CA ILE A 179 22.49 -12.41 11.61
C ILE A 179 22.03 -13.51 10.65
N HIS A 180 22.04 -14.74 11.14
CA HIS A 180 21.60 -15.94 10.45
C HIS A 180 20.29 -16.45 11.03
N ARG A 181 19.60 -17.32 10.29
CA ARG A 181 18.53 -18.15 10.82
C ARG A 181 19.13 -19.33 11.60
N ALA A 182 18.46 -19.78 12.66
CA ALA A 182 18.96 -20.82 13.55
C ALA A 182 19.22 -22.17 12.84
N ASP A 183 18.50 -22.48 11.77
CA ASP A 183 18.59 -23.70 10.94
C ASP A 183 19.36 -23.48 9.62
N CYS A 184 20.27 -22.50 9.55
CA CYS A 184 21.01 -22.21 8.32
C CYS A 184 22.24 -23.11 8.15
N ASP A 185 22.36 -23.82 7.02
CA ASP A 185 23.52 -24.69 6.73
C ASP A 185 24.87 -23.96 6.81
N GLN A 186 24.93 -22.70 6.35
CA GLN A 186 26.14 -21.88 6.44
C GLN A 186 26.46 -21.47 7.87
N LEU A 187 25.44 -21.33 8.73
CA LEU A 187 25.66 -21.08 10.15
C LEU A 187 26.22 -22.33 10.83
N ASP A 188 25.71 -23.51 10.47
CA ASP A 188 26.18 -24.80 11.02
C ASP A 188 27.66 -25.05 10.71
N ASP A 189 28.09 -24.73 9.48
CA ASP A 189 29.50 -24.78 9.10
C ASP A 189 30.36 -23.78 9.89
N LEU A 190 29.88 -22.54 10.06
CA LEU A 190 30.58 -21.52 10.86
C LEU A 190 30.68 -21.89 12.34
N GLN A 191 29.60 -22.46 12.91
CA GLN A 191 29.54 -22.95 14.28
C GLN A 191 30.50 -24.13 14.50
N SER A 192 30.65 -25.00 13.51
CA SER A 192 31.59 -26.12 13.56
C SER A 192 33.05 -25.66 13.60
N HIS A 193 33.38 -24.55 12.91
CA HIS A 193 34.74 -24.02 12.84
C HIS A 193 35.12 -23.08 13.99
N ALA A 194 34.17 -22.27 14.47
CA ALA A 194 34.41 -21.27 15.51
C ALA A 194 33.16 -21.07 16.39
N PRO A 195 32.84 -22.05 17.26
CA PRO A 195 31.63 -22.02 18.08
C PRO A 195 31.60 -20.85 19.07
N GLU A 196 32.77 -20.37 19.51
CA GLU A 196 32.90 -19.23 20.43
C GLU A 196 32.47 -17.89 19.84
N ARG A 197 32.22 -17.84 18.53
CA ARG A 197 31.77 -16.64 17.80
C ARG A 197 30.25 -16.60 17.57
N ILE A 198 29.53 -17.61 18.05
CA ILE A 198 28.07 -17.67 18.03
C ILE A 198 27.53 -16.85 19.21
N VAL A 199 26.52 -16.01 18.94
CA VAL A 199 25.87 -15.17 19.94
C VAL A 199 24.36 -15.21 19.77
N ASP A 200 23.63 -15.16 20.88
CA ASP A 200 22.18 -15.16 20.87
C ASP A 200 21.64 -13.82 20.34
N ALA A 201 20.71 -13.90 19.39
CA ALA A 201 20.07 -12.73 18.79
C ALA A 201 18.56 -12.85 18.87
N VAL A 202 17.89 -11.73 19.12
CA VAL A 202 16.43 -11.63 19.11
C VAL A 202 15.98 -10.42 18.32
N TRP A 203 14.77 -10.52 17.79
CA TRP A 203 14.09 -9.45 17.08
C TRP A 203 13.61 -8.37 18.07
N GLY A 204 13.99 -7.09 17.87
CA GLY A 204 13.63 -5.96 18.75
C GLY A 204 12.28 -5.30 18.45
N GLU A 205 11.57 -4.75 19.44
CA GLU A 205 10.13 -4.39 19.39
C GLU A 205 9.68 -3.32 18.36
N SER A 206 10.60 -2.65 17.65
CA SER A 206 10.29 -1.55 16.73
C SER A 206 10.01 -2.02 15.29
N TYR A 207 8.95 -2.81 15.11
CA TYR A 207 8.55 -3.42 13.83
C TYR A 207 7.44 -2.67 13.10
N SER A 208 7.72 -1.46 12.59
CA SER A 208 6.73 -0.68 11.82
C SER A 208 6.96 -0.69 10.30
N ALA A 209 8.00 -1.36 9.81
CA ALA A 209 8.29 -1.46 8.38
C ALA A 209 8.02 -2.89 7.88
N GLY A 210 7.24 -3.02 6.80
CA GLY A 210 7.00 -4.31 6.12
C GLY A 210 8.29 -4.90 5.54
N TYR A 211 8.31 -6.22 5.43
CA TYR A 211 9.44 -7.02 4.94
C TYR A 211 9.13 -7.57 3.55
N SER A 212 10.10 -7.47 2.64
CA SER A 212 10.01 -8.09 1.32
C SER A 212 10.64 -9.48 1.36
N LEU A 213 9.92 -10.49 0.88
CA LEU A 213 10.41 -11.86 0.73
C LEU A 213 9.97 -12.45 -0.60
N VAL A 214 10.63 -13.53 -1.03
CA VAL A 214 10.27 -14.25 -2.24
C VAL A 214 9.53 -15.54 -1.88
N VAL A 215 8.36 -15.75 -2.45
CA VAL A 215 7.62 -17.01 -2.42
C VAL A 215 7.78 -17.69 -3.77
N ARG A 216 8.27 -18.93 -3.77
CA ARG A 216 8.31 -19.79 -4.94
C ARG A 216 7.08 -20.70 -4.94
N VAL A 217 6.38 -20.71 -6.06
CA VAL A 217 5.26 -21.60 -6.34
C VAL A 217 5.63 -22.50 -7.51
N SER A 218 5.61 -23.80 -7.29
CA SER A 218 5.76 -24.84 -8.31
C SER A 218 4.39 -25.45 -8.55
N ALA A 219 3.94 -25.48 -9.80
CA ALA A 219 2.59 -25.89 -10.17
C ALA A 219 2.56 -26.55 -11.56
N ASN A 220 1.53 -27.32 -11.85
CA ASN A 220 1.26 -27.76 -13.22
C ASN A 220 0.80 -26.56 -14.06
N ASP A 221 1.42 -26.37 -15.21
CA ASP A 221 1.15 -25.22 -16.06
C ASP A 221 -0.21 -25.37 -16.76
N ARG A 222 -1.11 -24.43 -16.47
CA ARG A 222 -2.43 -24.34 -17.11
C ARG A 222 -2.84 -22.91 -17.35
N SER A 223 -3.74 -22.74 -18.31
CA SER A 223 -4.39 -21.46 -18.54
C SER A 223 -5.11 -20.98 -17.27
N GLY A 224 -4.82 -19.76 -16.86
CA GLY A 224 -5.42 -19.13 -15.67
C GLY A 224 -4.69 -19.34 -14.34
N LEU A 225 -3.61 -20.14 -14.27
CA LEU A 225 -2.87 -20.38 -13.02
C LEU A 225 -2.40 -19.07 -12.35
N LEU A 226 -1.77 -18.17 -13.11
CA LEU A 226 -1.31 -16.87 -12.60
C LEU A 226 -2.45 -16.01 -12.06
N ARG A 227 -3.63 -16.07 -12.69
CA ARG A 227 -4.83 -15.34 -12.23
C ARG A 227 -5.29 -15.86 -10.88
N ASP A 228 -5.32 -17.18 -10.69
CA ASP A 228 -5.76 -17.80 -9.44
C ASP A 228 -4.83 -17.43 -8.28
N ILE A 229 -3.52 -17.50 -8.51
CA ILE A 229 -2.47 -17.11 -7.56
C ILE A 229 -2.57 -15.63 -7.19
N THR A 230 -2.66 -14.74 -8.19
CA THR A 230 -2.73 -13.28 -7.94
C THR A 230 -4.03 -12.86 -7.25
N THR A 231 -5.14 -13.55 -7.53
CA THR A 231 -6.43 -13.32 -6.84
C THR A 231 -6.33 -13.62 -5.34
N ILE A 232 -5.64 -14.69 -4.97
CA ILE A 232 -5.40 -15.04 -3.54
C ILE A 232 -4.60 -13.95 -2.84
N LEU A 233 -3.52 -13.47 -3.48
CA LEU A 233 -2.66 -12.42 -2.92
C LEU A 233 -3.42 -11.10 -2.74
N ALA A 234 -4.24 -10.72 -3.73
CA ALA A 234 -5.09 -9.55 -3.65
C ALA A 234 -6.10 -9.64 -2.49
N ASN A 235 -6.73 -10.80 -2.31
CA ASN A 235 -7.69 -11.04 -1.22
C ASN A 235 -7.03 -11.00 0.17
N GLU A 236 -5.78 -11.46 0.30
CA GLU A 236 -4.99 -11.37 1.53
C GLU A 236 -4.40 -9.97 1.77
N LYS A 237 -4.63 -9.02 0.86
CA LYS A 237 -4.09 -7.64 0.92
C LYS A 237 -2.56 -7.62 1.00
N VAL A 238 -1.92 -8.57 0.33
CA VAL A 238 -0.46 -8.65 0.25
C VAL A 238 0.01 -7.84 -0.94
N ASN A 239 0.95 -6.94 -0.71
CA ASN A 239 1.56 -6.17 -1.78
C ASN A 239 2.54 -7.07 -2.54
N VAL A 240 2.35 -7.21 -3.85
CA VAL A 240 3.27 -7.91 -4.74
C VAL A 240 4.19 -6.89 -5.40
N LEU A 241 5.49 -6.99 -5.13
CA LEU A 241 6.52 -6.08 -5.63
C LEU A 241 7.10 -6.55 -6.97
N GLY A 242 7.08 -7.85 -7.24
CA GLY A 242 7.58 -8.41 -8.49
C GLY A 242 7.14 -9.85 -8.67
N VAL A 243 7.02 -10.27 -9.93
CA VAL A 243 6.68 -11.64 -10.31
C VAL A 243 7.62 -12.07 -11.42
N ALA A 244 8.28 -13.20 -11.25
CA ALA A 244 9.07 -13.87 -12.26
C ALA A 244 8.48 -15.26 -12.50
N SER A 245 8.00 -15.51 -13.72
CA SER A 245 7.42 -16.80 -14.10
C SER A 245 8.30 -17.50 -15.12
N ARG A 246 8.45 -18.81 -14.99
CA ARG A 246 9.12 -19.69 -15.94
C ARG A 246 8.27 -20.94 -16.12
N SER A 247 7.94 -21.27 -17.35
CA SER A 247 7.24 -22.51 -17.69
C SER A 247 8.17 -23.45 -18.45
N ASP A 248 8.24 -24.71 -18.01
CA ASP A 248 8.79 -25.81 -18.79
C ASP A 248 7.65 -26.49 -19.56
N THR A 249 7.56 -26.18 -20.85
CA THR A 249 6.52 -26.69 -21.75
C THR A 249 6.65 -28.19 -22.04
N ARG A 250 7.82 -28.80 -21.79
CA ARG A 250 8.02 -30.25 -21.99
C ARG A 250 7.52 -31.06 -20.79
N GLN A 251 7.67 -30.52 -19.59
CA GLN A 251 7.21 -31.15 -18.35
C GLN A 251 5.82 -30.65 -17.90
N GLN A 252 5.27 -29.63 -18.57
CA GLN A 252 4.05 -28.92 -18.18
C GLN A 252 4.11 -28.40 -16.73
N LEU A 253 5.28 -27.90 -16.33
CA LEU A 253 5.53 -27.35 -14.99
C LEU A 253 5.82 -25.87 -15.07
N ALA A 254 5.12 -25.08 -14.24
CA ALA A 254 5.37 -23.67 -14.03
C ALA A 254 6.07 -23.45 -12.68
N THR A 255 7.12 -22.61 -12.70
CA THR A 255 7.77 -22.07 -11.50
C THR A 255 7.57 -20.58 -11.47
N ILE A 256 6.92 -20.09 -10.42
CA ILE A 256 6.56 -18.68 -10.25
C ILE A 256 7.19 -18.17 -8.95
N ASP A 257 8.11 -17.23 -9.09
CA ASP A 257 8.75 -16.54 -7.98
C ASP A 257 8.09 -15.17 -7.79
N MET A 258 7.54 -14.94 -6.60
CA MET A 258 6.81 -13.71 -6.27
C MET A 258 7.48 -12.99 -5.12
N THR A 259 7.95 -11.77 -5.37
CA THR A 259 8.44 -10.88 -4.33
C THR A 259 7.24 -10.19 -3.70
N ILE A 260 6.96 -10.48 -2.42
CA ILE A 260 5.83 -9.94 -1.68
C ILE A 260 6.30 -9.15 -0.45
N GLU A 261 5.58 -8.09 -0.11
CA GLU A 261 5.78 -7.33 1.14
C GLU A 261 4.76 -7.80 2.19
N ILE A 262 5.26 -8.22 3.35
CA ILE A 262 4.47 -8.69 4.49
C ILE A 262 4.81 -7.92 5.76
N TYR A 263 3.83 -7.73 6.63
CA TYR A 263 4.00 -7.03 7.91
C TYR A 263 3.99 -7.98 9.12
N ASN A 264 3.56 -9.24 8.92
CA ASN A 264 3.42 -10.24 9.98
C ASN A 264 3.54 -11.66 9.38
N LEU A 265 4.27 -12.55 10.06
CA LEU A 265 4.39 -13.97 9.70
C LEU A 265 3.05 -14.72 9.68
N GLN A 266 2.08 -14.33 10.50
CA GLN A 266 0.75 -14.92 10.46
C GLN A 266 0.10 -14.73 9.07
N VAL A 267 0.33 -13.58 8.42
CA VAL A 267 -0.15 -13.33 7.07
C VAL A 267 0.57 -14.24 6.07
N LEU A 268 1.88 -14.41 6.21
CA LEU A 268 2.65 -15.33 5.38
C LEU A 268 2.12 -16.77 5.46
N GLY A 269 1.92 -17.28 6.68
CA GLY A 269 1.40 -18.64 6.89
C GLY A 269 0.03 -18.84 6.24
N ARG A 270 -0.89 -17.88 6.37
CA ARG A 270 -2.20 -17.95 5.69
C ARG A 270 -2.06 -17.92 4.17
N VAL A 271 -1.20 -17.06 3.64
CA VAL A 271 -0.97 -16.93 2.19
C VAL A 271 -0.42 -18.24 1.63
N LEU A 272 0.63 -18.80 2.24
CA LEU A 272 1.21 -20.08 1.83
C LEU A 272 0.19 -21.22 1.94
N GLY A 273 -0.61 -21.26 3.01
CA GLY A 273 -1.68 -22.24 3.15
C GLY A 273 -2.72 -22.14 2.03
N LYS A 274 -3.14 -20.93 1.66
CA LYS A 274 -4.08 -20.71 0.55
C LYS A 274 -3.49 -21.03 -0.82
N LEU A 275 -2.21 -20.69 -1.03
CA LEU A 275 -1.53 -21.02 -2.29
C LEU A 275 -1.43 -22.55 -2.47
N ASN A 276 -1.09 -23.29 -1.41
CA ASN A 276 -1.05 -24.76 -1.44
C ASN A 276 -2.45 -25.40 -1.57
N GLN A 277 -3.54 -24.66 -1.36
CA GLN A 277 -4.90 -25.15 -1.60
C GLN A 277 -5.36 -25.00 -3.05
N VAL A 278 -4.62 -24.25 -3.89
CA VAL A 278 -4.98 -24.07 -5.29
C VAL A 278 -4.82 -25.39 -6.03
N PRO A 279 -5.87 -25.87 -6.72
CA PRO A 279 -5.74 -27.02 -7.59
C PRO A 279 -4.64 -26.75 -8.61
N ASP A 280 -3.71 -27.71 -8.75
CA ASP A 280 -2.52 -27.68 -9.60
C ASP A 280 -1.25 -27.07 -9.00
N VAL A 281 -1.32 -26.46 -7.81
CA VAL A 281 -0.10 -26.11 -7.06
C VAL A 281 0.46 -27.37 -6.42
N ILE A 282 1.73 -27.66 -6.71
CA ILE A 282 2.48 -28.80 -6.16
C ILE A 282 3.12 -28.39 -4.83
N ASP A 283 3.73 -27.21 -4.80
CA ASP A 283 4.40 -26.66 -3.63
C ASP A 283 4.41 -25.13 -3.69
N ALA A 284 4.03 -24.48 -2.60
CA ALA A 284 4.21 -23.05 -2.38
C ALA A 284 4.97 -22.84 -1.08
N ARG A 285 6.20 -22.32 -1.20
CA ARG A 285 7.09 -22.10 -0.06
C ARG A 285 7.89 -20.81 -0.21
N ARG A 286 8.38 -20.30 0.89
CA ARG A 286 9.37 -19.22 0.88
C ARG A 286 10.65 -19.72 0.22
N LEU A 287 11.16 -18.93 -0.73
CA LEU A 287 12.46 -19.17 -1.33
C LEU A 287 13.53 -18.58 -0.40
N HIS A 288 14.38 -19.44 0.16
CA HIS A 288 15.60 -19.01 0.83
C HIS A 288 16.67 -18.76 -0.24
N GLY A 289 17.41 -17.65 -0.12
CA GLY A 289 18.51 -17.37 -1.04
C GLY A 289 19.55 -18.48 -0.93
N GLY A 290 19.83 -19.18 -2.03
CA GLY A 290 20.99 -20.06 -2.14
C GLY A 290 22.28 -19.28 -2.29
#